data_AF-I3ZDZ3-F1
#
_entry.id   AF-I3ZDZ3-F1
#
_cell.length_a   1.000
_cell.length_b   1.000
_cell.length_c   1.000
_cell.angle_alpha   90.00
_cell.angle_beta   90.00
_cell.angle_gamma   90.00
#
_symmetry.space_group_name_H-M   'P 1'
#
loop_
_entity.id
_entity.type
_entity.pdbx_description
1 polymer ?
#
loop_
_entity_poly.entity_id
_entity_poly.type
_entity_poly.pdbx_seq_one_letter_code
_entity_poly.pdbx_strand_id
1 'polypeptide(L)' 'MEPLLVSVVEAAQACGISRSAMYELLAERKISSMKIGKSRLVEVASIKAFVASLPTDDVPKLNRKDVVS' A
#
# COMPACT_ATOMS: atom_id res chain seq x y z
N MET A 1 5.98 3.54 -20.78
CA MET A 1 6.27 2.21 -20.17
C MET A 1 6.12 2.38 -18.66
N GLU A 2 5.33 1.53 -18.00
CA GLU A 2 5.15 1.60 -16.54
C GLU A 2 6.37 0.99 -15.82
N PRO A 3 6.79 1.52 -14.67
CA PRO A 3 7.86 0.93 -13.87
C PRO A 3 7.41 -0.40 -13.25
N LEU A 4 8.31 -1.39 -13.20
CA LEU A 4 8.05 -2.67 -12.52
C LEU A 4 8.33 -2.59 -11.02
N LEU A 5 9.23 -1.68 -10.64
CA LEU A 5 9.71 -1.44 -9.29
C LEU A 5 9.61 0.05 -8.99
N VAL A 6 9.05 0.38 -7.83
CA VAL A 6 8.91 1.77 -7.35
C VAL A 6 9.53 1.89 -5.97
N SER A 7 9.93 3.09 -5.57
CA SER A 7 10.37 3.35 -4.20
C SER A 7 9.24 3.12 -3.20
N VAL A 8 9.59 2.94 -1.92
CA VAL A 8 8.59 2.82 -0.84
C VAL A 8 7.69 4.06 -0.77
N VAL A 9 8.22 5.24 -1.10
CA VAL A 9 7.47 6.50 -1.09
C VAL A 9 6.45 6.54 -2.22
N GLU A 10 6.86 6.19 -3.44
CA GLU A 10 5.96 6.11 -4.61
C GLU A 10 4.89 5.03 -4.41
N ALA A 11 5.24 3.89 -3.81
CA ALA A 11 4.27 2.85 -3.46
C ALA A 11 3.21 3.38 -2.48
N ALA A 12 3.63 4.11 -1.43
CA ALA A 12 2.71 4.69 -0.45
C ALA A 12 1.77 5.71 -1.10
N GLN A 13 2.31 6.55 -1.99
CA GLN A 13 1.53 7.51 -2.78
C GLN A 13 0.53 6.81 -3.71
N ALA A 14 0.95 5.74 -4.40
CA ALA A 14 0.08 4.97 -5.28
C ALA A 14 -1.08 4.31 -4.54
N CYS A 15 -0.85 3.86 -3.29
CA CYS A 15 -1.90 3.29 -2.43
C CYS A 15 -2.73 4.35 -1.69
N GLY A 16 -2.36 5.64 -1.74
CA GLY A 16 -3.03 6.69 -0.97
C GLY A 16 -2.85 6.58 0.55
N ILE A 17 -1.76 5.96 1.02
CA ILE A 17 -1.48 5.74 2.46
C ILE A 17 -0.23 6.47 2.93
N SER A 18 -0.04 6.53 4.25
CA SER A 18 1.17 7.09 4.84
C SER A 18 2.40 6.20 4.59
N ARG A 19 3.59 6.79 4.62
CA ARG A 19 4.86 6.02 4.52
C ARG A 19 4.98 4.99 5.64
N SER A 20 4.55 5.33 6.85
CA SER A 20 4.58 4.42 8.00
C SER A 20 3.69 3.20 7.76
N ALA A 21 2.46 3.40 7.28
CA ALA A 21 1.57 2.30 6.92
C ALA A 21 2.15 1.41 5.81
N MET A 22 2.80 2.00 4.80
CA MET A 22 3.50 1.20 3.78
C MET A 22 4.63 0.37 4.39
N TYR A 23 5.43 0.93 5.30
CA TYR A 23 6.48 0.16 5.99
C TYR A 23 5.90 -0.96 6.87
N GLU A 24 4.73 -0.77 7.50
CA GLU A 24 4.02 -1.83 8.21
C GLU A 24 3.63 -2.97 7.26
N LEU A 25 3.05 -2.66 6.09
CA LEU A 25 2.72 -3.67 5.08
C LEU A 25 3.95 -4.44 4.60
N LEU A 26 5.10 -3.77 4.46
CA LEU A 26 6.37 -4.41 4.10
C LEU A 26 6.91 -5.28 5.25
N ALA A 27 6.79 -4.82 6.50
CA ALA A 27 7.21 -5.57 7.68
C ALA A 27 6.35 -6.84 7.88
N GLU A 28 5.05 -6.72 7.65
CA GLU A 28 4.07 -7.82 7.66
C GLU A 28 4.17 -8.74 6.44
N ARG A 29 5.06 -8.43 5.47
CA ARG A 29 5.22 -9.16 4.20
C ARG A 29 3.93 -9.26 3.37
N LYS A 30 3.00 -8.31 3.54
CA LYS A 30 1.80 -8.18 2.71
C LYS A 30 2.12 -7.66 1.31
N ILE A 31 3.21 -6.90 1.19
CA ILE A 31 3.72 -6.38 -0.08
C ILE A 31 5.19 -6.77 -0.25
N SER A 32 5.54 -7.28 -1.43
CA SER A 32 6.90 -7.66 -1.81
C SER A 32 7.79 -6.44 -2.00
N SER A 33 8.98 -6.49 -1.38
CA SER A 33 10.04 -5.52 -1.63
C SER A 33 11.40 -6.20 -1.72
N MET A 34 12.30 -5.58 -2.49
CA MET A 34 13.67 -6.03 -2.69
C MET A 34 14.64 -4.91 -2.37
N LYS A 35 15.80 -5.27 -1.81
CA LYS A 35 16.90 -4.34 -1.62
C LYS A 35 17.80 -4.41 -2.86
N ILE A 36 17.88 -3.31 -3.61
CA ILE A 36 18.79 -3.18 -4.76
C ILE A 36 19.77 -2.06 -4.46
N GLY A 37 21.03 -2.43 -4.24
CA GLY A 37 22.07 -1.51 -3.77
C GLY A 37 21.71 -0.91 -2.40
N LYS A 38 21.64 0.44 -2.34
CA LYS A 38 21.29 1.19 -1.13
C LYS A 38 19.78 1.40 -0.96
N SER A 39 18.98 1.11 -1.97
CA SER A 39 17.56 1.43 -2.01
C SER A 39 16.69 0.20 -1.82
N ARG A 40 15.55 0.38 -1.14
CA ARG A 40 14.47 -0.61 -1.11
C ARG A 40 13.44 -0.24 -2.17
N LEU A 41 13.14 -1.19 -3.05
CA LEU A 41 12.13 -1.06 -4.09
C LEU A 41 10.99 -2.03 -3.84
N VAL A 42 9.80 -1.61 -4.18
CA VAL A 42 8.53 -2.31 -4.01
C VAL A 42 8.05 -2.77 -5.37
N GLU A 43 7.60 -4.01 -5.45
CA GLU A 43 7.11 -4.59 -6.70
C GLU A 43 5.69 -4.11 -7.01
N VAL A 44 5.51 -3.49 -8.18
CA VAL A 44 4.20 -2.96 -8.59
C VAL A 44 3.15 -4.06 -8.73
N ALA A 45 3.54 -5.26 -9.18
CA ALA A 45 2.64 -6.40 -9.26
C ALA A 45 2.11 -6.81 -7.87
N SER A 46 2.96 -6.79 -6.85
CA SER A 46 2.56 -7.11 -5.48
C SER A 46 1.64 -6.05 -4.88
N ILE A 47 1.87 -4.77 -5.16
CA ILE A 47 0.96 -3.68 -4.78
C ILE A 47 -0.43 -3.92 -5.39
N LYS A 48 -0.49 -4.18 -6.70
CA LYS A 48 -1.74 -4.46 -7.42
C LYS A 48 -2.46 -5.67 -6.83
N ALA A 49 -1.74 -6.76 -6.53
CA ALA A 49 -2.29 -7.95 -5.91
C ALA A 49 -2.84 -7.68 -4.49
N PHE A 50 -2.13 -6.91 -3.68
CA PHE A 50 -2.58 -6.52 -2.36
C PHE A 50 -3.89 -5.73 -2.42
N VAL A 51 -3.98 -4.70 -3.26
CA VAL A 51 -5.20 -3.90 -3.43
C VAL A 51 -6.36 -4.76 -3.93
N ALA A 52 -6.11 -5.66 -4.88
CA ALA A 52 -7.13 -6.57 -5.38
C ALA A 52 -7.62 -7.59 -4.33
N SER A 53 -6.79 -7.90 -3.32
CA SER A 53 -7.19 -8.77 -2.20
C SER A 53 -7.97 -8.07 -1.10
N LEU A 54 -8.00 -6.73 -1.09
CA LEU A 54 -8.76 -6.00 -0.09
C LEU A 54 -10.25 -6.27 -0.29
N PRO A 55 -11.02 -6.43 0.80
CA PRO A 55 -12.46 -6.50 0.69
C PRO A 55 -12.95 -5.20 0.05
N THR A 56 -13.65 -5.33 -1.08
CA THR A 56 -14.44 -4.25 -1.65
C THR A 56 -15.75 -4.21 -0.87
N ASP A 57 -15.64 -3.81 0.39
CA ASP A 57 -16.82 -3.52 1.18
C ASP A 57 -17.54 -2.38 0.46
N ASP A 58 -18.79 -2.62 0.10
CA ASP A 58 -19.78 -1.57 -0.14
C ASP A 58 -20.04 -0.88 1.22
N VAL A 59 -18.99 -0.26 1.79
CA VAL A 59 -19.04 0.35 3.13
C VAL A 59 -20.11 1.42 3.02
N PRO A 60 -21.25 1.30 3.74
CA PRO A 60 -22.22 2.38 3.79
C PRO A 60 -21.44 3.58 4.30
N LYS A 61 -21.38 4.66 3.51
CA LYS A 61 -20.60 5.87 3.77
C LYS A 61 -20.51 6.13 5.27
N LEU A 62 -19.33 5.97 5.86
CA LEU A 62 -19.10 6.24 7.28
C LEU A 62 -19.60 7.66 7.56
N ASN A 63 -20.73 7.77 8.26
CA ASN A 63 -21.32 9.06 8.53
C ASN A 63 -20.47 9.69 9.63
N ARG A 64 -20.01 10.94 9.43
CA ARG A 64 -19.16 11.65 10.39
C ARG A 64 -19.76 11.76 11.81
N LYS A 65 -21.05 11.46 11.97
CA LYS A 65 -21.76 11.46 13.25
C LYS A 65 -21.48 10.22 14.12
N ASP A 66 -20.93 9.15 13.55
CA ASP A 66 -20.74 7.88 14.27
C ASP A 66 -19.37 7.78 14.99
N VAL A 67 -18.50 8.79 14.84
CA VAL A 67 -17.12 8.80 15.38
C VAL A 67 -17.03 9.49 16.75
N VAL A 68 -18.14 9.99 17.29
CA VAL A 68 -18.14 10.59 18.63
C VAL A 68 -19.39 10.16 19.40
N SER A 69 -19.18 9.23 20.33
CA SER A 69 -20.02 8.98 21.50
C SER A 69 -19.10 8.72 22.68
#